data_AF-A0A833DCM4-F1
#
_entry.id   AF-A0A833DCM4-F1
#
_cell.length_a   1.000
_cell.length_b   1.000
_cell.length_c   1.000
_cell.angle_alpha   90.00
_cell.angle_beta   90.00
_cell.angle_gamma   90.00
#
_symmetry.space_group_name_H-M   'P 1'
#
loop_
_entity.id
_entity.type
_entity.pdbx_description
1 polymer ?
#
loop_
_entity_poly.entity_id
_entity_poly.type
_entity_poly.pdbx_seq_one_letter_code
_entity_poly.pdbx_strand_id
1 'polypeptide(L)' 'MKGKASKSSATLPSAFEEPVRLDLIRRAVRAARANRRQAYGASPQAGFRHSVSWPGKGRGMARTPRKNG' A
#
# COMPACT_ATOMS: atom_id res chain seq x y z
N MET A 1 -7.39 41.21 -8.23
CA MET A 1 -6.14 41.73 -8.84
C MET A 1 -5.96 41.09 -10.21
N LYS A 2 -5.95 41.86 -11.31
CA LYS A 2 -5.58 41.35 -12.65
C LYS A 2 -4.06 41.42 -12.79
N GLY A 3 -3.39 40.29 -12.95
CA GLY A 3 -1.96 40.25 -13.28
C GLY A 3 -1.73 40.78 -14.68
N LYS A 4 -0.86 41.80 -14.83
CA LYS A 4 -0.39 42.27 -16.14
C LYS A 4 0.79 41.39 -16.56
N ALA A 5 0.82 40.94 -17.82
CA ALA A 5 1.97 40.22 -18.35
C ALA A 5 3.21 41.13 -18.35
N SER A 6 4.30 40.67 -17.73
CA SER A 6 5.59 41.34 -17.72
C SER A 6 6.21 41.29 -19.13
N LYS A 7 6.84 42.39 -19.57
CA LYS A 7 7.49 42.51 -20.90
C LYS A 7 8.84 41.78 -21.02
N SER A 8 9.32 41.15 -19.96
CA SER A 8 10.58 40.41 -19.96
C SER A 8 10.41 39.03 -20.61
N SER A 9 11.13 38.75 -21.68
CA SER A 9 11.26 37.42 -22.26
C SER A 9 12.35 36.62 -21.54
N ALA A 10 12.08 35.35 -21.28
CA ALA A 10 13.07 34.40 -20.76
C ALA A 10 13.28 33.29 -21.79
N THR A 11 14.53 32.87 -21.94
CA THR A 11 14.87 31.75 -22.83
C THR A 11 14.37 30.44 -22.21
N LEU A 12 13.85 29.54 -23.04
CA LEU A 12 13.42 28.21 -22.60
C LEU A 12 14.66 27.41 -22.14
N PRO A 13 14.67 26.87 -20.91
CA PRO A 13 15.74 25.99 -20.47
C PRO A 13 15.81 24.70 -21.32
N SER A 14 17.02 24.17 -21.51
CA SER A 14 17.25 22.95 -22.30
C SER A 14 16.49 21.72 -21.81
N ALA A 15 16.14 21.66 -20.52
CA ALA A 15 15.37 20.55 -19.93
C ALA A 15 13.99 20.35 -20.57
N PHE A 16 13.42 21.37 -21.21
CA PHE A 16 12.12 21.27 -21.88
C PHE A 16 12.20 20.69 -23.30
N GLU A 17 13.40 20.55 -23.85
CA GLU A 17 13.63 19.95 -25.17
C GLU A 17 13.75 18.42 -25.10
N GLU A 18 13.90 17.85 -23.90
CA GLU A 18 14.05 16.41 -23.72
C GLU A 18 12.77 15.63 -24.07
N PRO A 19 12.90 14.43 -24.66
CA PRO A 19 11.76 13.59 -25.01
C PRO A 19 11.06 13.04 -23.76
N VAL A 20 9.72 13.16 -23.72
CA VAL A 20 8.91 12.69 -22.59
C VAL A 20 8.78 11.17 -22.59
N ARG A 21 9.50 10.50 -21.68
CA ARG A 21 9.46 9.04 -21.50
C ARG A 21 8.46 8.57 -20.44
N LEU A 22 7.21 8.36 -20.87
CA LEU A 22 6.11 7.95 -20.00
C LEU A 22 6.34 6.60 -19.30
N ASP A 23 7.09 5.69 -19.91
CA ASP A 23 7.49 4.40 -19.35
C ASP A 23 8.35 4.57 -18.08
N LEU A 24 9.38 5.40 -18.16
CA LEU A 24 10.30 5.68 -17.05
C LEU A 24 9.61 6.47 -15.95
N ILE A 25 8.86 7.52 -16.32
CA ILE A 25 8.13 8.35 -15.35
C ILE A 25 7.15 7.48 -14.55
N ARG A 26 6.39 6.61 -15.22
CA ARG A 26 5.43 5.73 -14.55
C ARG A 26 6.12 4.75 -13.60
N ARG A 27 7.28 4.18 -13.99
CA ARG A 27 8.06 3.29 -13.14
C ARG A 27 8.59 4.00 -11.90
N ALA A 28 9.22 5.17 -12.08
CA ALA A 28 9.80 5.96 -11.00
C ALA A 28 8.72 6.40 -9.99
N VAL A 29 7.59 6.91 -10.48
CA VAL A 29 6.48 7.36 -9.62
C VAL A 29 5.88 6.20 -8.83
N ARG A 30 5.72 5.01 -9.43
CA ARG A 30 5.21 3.83 -8.72
C ARG A 30 6.15 3.39 -7.59
N ALA A 31 7.45 3.32 -7.85
CA ALA A 31 8.45 2.99 -6.82
C ALA A 31 8.46 4.02 -5.69
N ALA A 32 8.46 5.32 -6.04
CA ALA A 32 8.42 6.40 -5.06
C ALA A 32 7.16 6.36 -4.17
N ARG A 33 5.99 6.03 -4.74
CA ARG A 33 4.75 5.87 -3.96
C ARG A 33 4.79 4.63 -3.07
N ALA A 34 5.31 3.50 -3.57
CA ALA A 34 5.43 2.27 -2.79
C ALA A 34 6.29 2.47 -1.55
N ASN A 35 7.40 3.21 -1.67
CA ASN A 35 8.33 3.48 -0.57
C ASN A 35 7.75 4.39 0.52
N ARG A 36 6.66 5.12 0.26
CA ARG A 36 6.01 6.01 1.24
C ARG A 36 4.92 5.32 2.06
N ARG A 37 4.63 4.04 1.79
CA ARG A 37 3.58 3.31 2.50
C ARG A 37 4.05 2.99 3.92
N GLN A 38 3.15 3.16 4.88
CA GLN A 38 3.38 2.69 6.25
C GLN A 38 3.06 1.19 6.34
N ALA A 39 3.78 0.49 7.22
CA ALA A 39 3.49 -0.90 7.51
C ALA A 39 2.13 -1.02 8.22
N TYR A 40 1.34 -2.00 7.82
CA TYR A 40 0.04 -2.31 8.40
C TYR A 40 -0.13 -3.83 8.43
N GLY A 41 -0.91 -4.34 9.37
CA GLY A 41 -1.14 -5.77 9.52
C GLY A 41 -2.03 -6.08 10.72
N ALA A 42 -2.51 -7.32 10.78
CA ALA A 42 -3.25 -7.82 11.93
C ALA A 42 -2.32 -8.04 13.13
N SER A 43 -2.89 -8.02 14.35
CA SER A 43 -2.13 -8.37 15.55
C SER A 43 -1.61 -9.82 15.46
N PRO A 44 -0.36 -10.10 15.86
CA PRO A 44 0.19 -11.46 15.83
C PRO A 44 -0.64 -12.49 16.61
N GLN A 45 -1.39 -12.05 17.62
CA GLN A 45 -2.24 -12.92 18.45
C GLN A 45 -3.72 -12.93 18.02
N ALA A 46 -4.07 -12.27 16.92
CA ALA A 46 -5.45 -12.27 16.43
C ALA A 46 -5.91 -13.70 16.14
N GLY A 47 -7.02 -14.13 16.76
CA GLY A 47 -7.57 -15.48 16.66
C GLY A 47 -6.99 -16.52 17.64
N PHE A 48 -5.89 -16.23 18.34
CA PHE A 48 -5.21 -17.18 19.24
C PHE A 48 -5.47 -16.97 20.73
N ARG A 49 -6.31 -16.00 21.11
CA ARG A 49 -6.54 -15.62 22.51
C ARG A 49 -7.52 -16.54 23.26
N HIS A 50 -7.97 -17.62 22.63
CA HIS A 50 -8.91 -18.56 23.22
C HIS A 50 -8.22 -19.88 23.52
N SER A 51 -8.40 -20.39 24.74
CA SER A 51 -8.14 -21.80 25.04
C SER A 51 -9.17 -22.65 24.30
N VAL A 52 -8.70 -23.36 23.28
CA VAL A 52 -9.54 -24.25 22.48
C VAL A 52 -8.91 -25.63 22.44
N SER A 53 -9.77 -26.64 22.43
CA SER A 53 -9.38 -28.03 22.23
C SER A 53 -10.38 -28.69 21.28
N TRP A 54 -9.96 -29.70 20.54
CA TRP A 54 -10.91 -30.45 19.72
C TRP A 54 -11.59 -31.55 20.57
N PRO A 55 -12.92 -31.78 20.42
CA PRO A 55 -13.68 -32.79 21.16
C PRO A 55 -13.20 -34.26 21.16
N GLY A 56 -12.23 -34.64 20.32
CA GLY A 56 -11.76 -36.02 20.19
C GLY A 56 -12.58 -36.87 19.20
N LYS A 57 -12.10 -38.09 18.93
CA LYS A 57 -12.71 -39.04 17.97
C LYS A 57 -14.01 -39.64 18.55
N GLY A 58 -14.85 -40.21 17.67
CA GLY A 58 -16.01 -41.01 18.08
C GLY A 58 -17.25 -40.21 18.49
N ARG A 59 -17.26 -38.88 18.31
CA ARG A 59 -18.39 -38.01 18.70
C ARG A 59 -19.26 -37.52 17.53
N GLY A 60 -19.11 -38.08 16.33
CA GLY A 60 -19.86 -37.62 15.14
C GLY A 60 -19.57 -36.17 14.71
N MET A 61 -18.50 -35.55 15.23
CA MET A 61 -18.17 -34.14 15.01
C MET A 61 -16.87 -33.97 14.21
N ALA A 62 -16.77 -32.83 13.51
CA ALA A 62 -15.56 -32.40 12.83
C ALA A 62 -14.38 -32.20 13.79
N ARG A 63 -13.15 -32.29 13.26
CA ARG A 63 -11.90 -32.21 14.04
C ARG A 63 -11.39 -30.81 14.35
N THR A 64 -12.22 -29.78 14.16
CA THR A 64 -11.86 -28.39 14.43
C THR A 64 -11.80 -28.10 15.94
N PRO A 65 -10.83 -27.27 16.40
CA PRO A 65 -10.80 -26.80 17.78
C PRO A 65 -12.09 -26.04 18.14
N ARG A 66 -12.62 -26.28 19.34
CA ARG A 66 -13.83 -25.65 19.87
C ARG A 66 -13.47 -24.99 21.20
N LYS A 67 -14.18 -23.91 21.55
CA LYS A 67 -14.11 -23.33 22.88
C LYS A 67 -14.82 -24.27 23.84
N ASN A 68 -14.15 -24.61 24.94
CA ASN A 68 -14.79 -25.35 26.02
C ASN A 68 -15.60 -24.33 26.84
N GLY A 69 -16.84 -24.70 27.19
CA GLY A 69 -17.72 -23.90 28.04
C GLY A 69 -17.22 -23.86 29.47
#